data_AF-A0A5K0XZL0-F1
#
_entry.id   AF-A0A5K0XZL0-F1
#
_cell.length_a   1.000
_cell.length_b   1.000
_cell.length_c   1.000
_cell.angle_alpha   90.00
_cell.angle_beta   90.00
_cell.angle_gamma   90.00
#
_symmetry.space_group_name_H-M   'P 1'
#
loop_
_entity.id
_entity.type
_entity.pdbx_description
1 polymer ?
#
loop_
_entity_poly.entity_id
_entity_poly.type
_entity_poly.pdbx_seq_one_letter_code
_entity_poly.pdbx_strand_id
1 'polypeptide(L)'
;IRGVFDGVIENMHLHWKHRELVKLISKQKTLSFVEDTARLLEYESGGILVAIERVPKGYALIYYRGKNYRRPSTLRPRNLLTKAKALKRSVEMQRHE
;
A
#
# COMPACT_ATOMS: atom_id res chain seq x y z
N ILE A 1 2.89 -9.63 -9.07
CA ILE A 1 2.08 -8.56 -8.42
C ILE A 1 2.98 -7.35 -8.26
N ARG A 2 2.51 -6.13 -8.58
CA ARG A 2 3.37 -4.93 -8.65
C ARG A 2 3.90 -4.44 -7.28
N GLY A 3 3.40 -4.99 -6.17
CA GLY A 3 3.78 -4.58 -4.81
C GLY A 3 3.38 -3.14 -4.50
N VAL A 4 4.00 -2.56 -3.46
CA VAL A 4 3.86 -1.15 -3.09
C VAL A 4 4.75 -0.30 -4.00
N PHE A 5 4.20 0.79 -4.52
CA PHE A 5 4.89 1.78 -5.36
C PHE A 5 4.33 3.18 -5.05
N ASP A 6 4.99 4.23 -5.53
CA ASP A 6 4.68 5.63 -5.22
C ASP A 6 3.19 6.00 -5.32
N GLY A 7 2.51 5.56 -6.37
CA GLY A 7 1.11 5.81 -6.62
C GLY A 7 0.16 5.14 -5.62
N VAL A 8 0.59 4.11 -4.90
CA VAL A 8 -0.23 3.49 -3.83
C VAL A 8 -0.35 4.47 -2.66
N ILE A 9 0.78 5.01 -2.21
CA ILE A 9 0.85 5.95 -1.09
C ILE A 9 0.15 7.27 -1.45
N GLU A 10 0.36 7.76 -2.68
CA GLU A 10 -0.38 8.92 -3.18
C GLU A 10 -1.90 8.71 -3.11
N ASN A 11 -2.39 7.55 -3.56
CA ASN A 11 -3.82 7.25 -3.51
C ASN A 11 -4.35 7.18 -2.08
N MET A 12 -3.57 6.66 -1.12
CA MET A 12 -3.94 6.69 0.30
C MET A 12 -4.15 8.14 0.77
N HIS A 13 -3.19 9.03 0.53
CA HIS A 13 -3.30 10.43 0.93
C HIS A 13 -4.42 11.19 0.20
N LEU A 14 -4.70 10.86 -1.06
CA LEU A 14 -5.83 11.43 -1.81
C LEU A 14 -7.17 11.04 -1.19
N HIS A 15 -7.35 9.78 -0.77
CA HIS A 15 -8.56 9.35 -0.07
C HIS A 15 -8.64 9.96 1.33
N TRP A 16 -7.51 10.03 2.05
CA TRP A 16 -7.45 10.61 3.38
C TRP A 16 -7.72 12.12 3.44
N LYS A 17 -7.72 12.80 2.28
CA LYS A 17 -8.20 14.19 2.18
C LYS A 17 -9.66 14.33 2.61
N HIS A 18 -10.49 13.32 2.34
CA HIS A 18 -11.94 13.39 2.53
C HIS A 18 -12.50 12.26 3.40
N ARG A 19 -11.69 11.25 3.70
CA ARG A 19 -12.07 10.08 4.50
C ARG A 19 -11.02 9.81 5.56
N GLU A 20 -11.40 9.09 6.59
CA GLU A 20 -10.46 8.72 7.65
C GLU A 20 -9.81 7.36 7.41
N LEU A 21 -10.51 6.50 6.68
CA LEU A 21 -10.12 5.13 6.40
C LEU A 21 -9.87 4.91 4.91
N VAL A 22 -8.94 4.02 4.61
CA VAL A 22 -8.72 3.46 3.27
C VAL A 22 -8.69 1.94 3.33
N LYS A 23 -9.19 1.30 2.27
CA LYS A 23 -9.12 -0.16 2.09
C LYS A 23 -8.29 -0.48 0.85
N LEU A 24 -7.19 -1.18 1.05
CA LEU A 24 -6.35 -1.70 -0.04
C LEU A 24 -6.62 -3.20 -0.21
N ILE A 25 -6.68 -3.66 -1.46
CA ILE A 25 -6.84 -5.09 -1.76
C ILE A 25 -5.50 -5.64 -2.25
N SER A 26 -4.91 -6.56 -1.49
CA SER A 26 -3.75 -7.34 -1.90
C SER A 26 -4.18 -8.71 -2.42
N LYS A 27 -3.58 -9.14 -3.54
CA LYS A 27 -3.77 -10.48 -4.11
C LYS A 27 -2.61 -11.44 -3.78
N GLN A 28 -1.76 -11.09 -2.82
CA GLN A 28 -0.65 -11.95 -2.38
C GLN A 28 -1.18 -13.28 -1.82
N LYS A 29 -0.43 -14.36 -2.06
CA LYS A 29 -0.86 -15.72 -1.75
C LYS A 29 -0.75 -16.04 -0.26
N THR A 30 0.34 -15.63 0.38
CA THR A 30 0.61 -15.93 1.80
C THR A 30 0.30 -14.73 2.68
N LEU A 31 -0.08 -15.00 3.93
CA LEU A 31 -0.32 -13.96 4.93
C LEU A 31 0.99 -13.20 5.27
N SER A 32 2.12 -13.89 5.34
CA SER A 32 3.43 -13.27 5.61
C SER A 32 3.78 -12.13 4.65
N PHE A 33 3.61 -12.33 3.34
CA PHE A 33 3.85 -11.27 2.36
C PHE A 33 2.87 -10.09 2.50
N VAL A 34 1.65 -10.35 2.97
CA VAL A 34 0.65 -9.30 3.22
C VAL A 34 1.03 -8.49 4.44
N GLU A 35 1.49 -9.14 5.51
CA GLU A 35 2.00 -8.47 6.70
C GLU A 35 3.24 -7.62 6.39
N ASP A 36 4.19 -8.12 5.61
CA ASP A 36 5.36 -7.36 5.17
C ASP A 36 4.93 -6.13 4.34
N THR A 37 3.97 -6.32 3.45
CA THR A 37 3.36 -5.24 2.68
C THR A 37 2.67 -4.24 3.60
N ALA A 38 2.04 -4.72 4.67
CA ALA A 38 1.34 -3.88 5.62
C ALA A 38 2.31 -2.96 6.37
N ARG A 39 3.39 -3.54 6.91
CA ARG A 39 4.45 -2.78 7.59
C ARG A 39 5.07 -1.72 6.68
N LEU A 40 5.31 -2.05 5.41
CA LEU A 40 5.82 -1.08 4.43
C LEU A 40 4.82 0.06 4.17
N LEU A 41 3.52 -0.25 4.06
CA LEU A 41 2.49 0.78 3.87
C LEU A 41 2.37 1.69 5.11
N GLU A 42 2.43 1.14 6.33
CA GLU A 42 2.47 1.95 7.57
C GLU A 42 3.66 2.91 7.55
N TYR A 43 4.87 2.39 7.26
CA TYR A 43 6.09 3.18 7.23
C TYR A 43 6.04 4.30 6.19
N GLU A 44 5.64 3.99 4.96
CA GLU A 44 5.67 4.95 3.84
C GLU A 44 4.54 5.99 3.89
N SER A 45 3.36 5.61 4.43
CA SER A 45 2.20 6.51 4.47
C SER A 45 2.02 7.23 5.80
N GLY A 46 2.63 6.73 6.89
CA GLY A 46 2.33 7.14 8.27
C GLY A 46 0.93 6.75 8.73
N GLY A 47 0.21 5.91 7.98
CA GLY A 47 -1.07 5.36 8.36
C GLY A 47 -0.95 4.28 9.43
N ILE A 48 -2.03 4.07 10.16
CA ILE A 48 -2.14 3.06 11.21
C ILE A 48 -2.93 1.89 10.64
N LEU A 49 -2.33 0.69 10.62
CA LEU A 49 -3.05 -0.52 10.24
C LEU A 49 -4.14 -0.81 11.28
N VAL A 50 -5.38 -0.93 10.81
CA VAL A 50 -6.55 -1.24 11.65
C VAL A 50 -6.86 -2.74 11.59
N ALA A 51 -6.82 -3.32 10.39
CA ALA A 51 -7.15 -4.73 10.20
C ALA A 51 -6.56 -5.30 8.90
N ILE A 52 -6.27 -6.60 8.92
CA ILE A 52 -5.99 -7.43 7.74
C ILE A 52 -7.09 -8.49 7.67
N GLU A 53 -7.97 -8.37 6.70
CA GLU A 53 -9.14 -9.25 6.56
C GLU A 53 -8.99 -10.15 5.34
N ARG A 54 -9.24 -11.46 5.49
CA ARG A 54 -9.33 -12.38 4.36
C ARG A 54 -10.65 -12.11 3.62
N VAL A 55 -10.56 -11.86 2.31
CA VAL A 55 -11.72 -11.57 1.45
C VAL A 55 -11.68 -12.43 0.19
N PRO A 56 -12.79 -12.59 -0.56
CA PRO A 56 -12.78 -13.40 -1.79
C PRO A 56 -11.73 -12.98 -2.84
N LYS A 57 -11.32 -11.69 -2.82
CA LYS A 57 -10.32 -11.13 -3.74
C LYS A 57 -8.88 -11.14 -3.19
N GLY A 58 -8.61 -11.86 -2.10
CA GLY A 58 -7.30 -11.92 -1.44
C GLY A 58 -7.37 -11.41 -0.01
N TYR A 59 -6.67 -10.33 0.29
CA TYR A 59 -6.66 -9.69 1.60
C TYR A 59 -7.04 -8.22 1.48
N ALA A 60 -7.87 -7.74 2.41
CA ALA A 60 -8.18 -6.34 2.59
C ALA A 60 -7.34 -5.79 3.73
N LEU A 61 -6.50 -4.79 3.44
CA LEU A 61 -5.76 -4.03 4.45
C LEU A 61 -6.49 -2.71 4.69
N ILE A 62 -6.89 -2.48 5.92
CA ILE A 62 -7.64 -1.28 6.31
C ILE A 62 -6.70 -0.37 7.10
N TYR A 63 -6.56 0.89 6.67
CA TYR A 63 -5.71 1.87 7.34
C TYR A 63 -6.50 3.09 7.78
N TYR A 64 -6.15 3.58 8.95
CA TYR A 64 -6.58 4.86 9.48
C TYR A 64 -5.47 5.90 9.32
N ARG A 65 -5.85 7.12 8.92
CA ARG A 65 -4.90 8.24 8.70
C ARG A 65 -4.27 8.82 9.97
N GLY A 66 -4.86 8.55 11.14
CA GLY A 66 -4.48 9.17 12.42
C GLY A 66 -5.31 10.42 12.76
N LYS A 67 -5.53 10.66 14.06
CA LYS A 67 -6.34 11.80 14.57
C LYS A 67 -5.78 13.17 14.16
N ASN A 68 -4.46 13.25 14.08
CA ASN A 68 -3.73 14.49 13.76
C ASN A 68 -3.21 14.49 12.31
N TYR A 69 -3.91 13.81 11.40
CA TYR A 69 -3.47 13.71 10.02
C TYR A 69 -3.28 15.09 9.38
N ARG A 70 -2.06 15.33 8.89
CA ARG A 70 -1.72 16.48 8.05
C ARG A 70 -1.33 15.96 6.69
N ARG A 71 -2.04 16.40 5.66
CA ARG A 71 -1.74 15.99 4.29
C ARG A 71 -0.31 16.42 3.95
N PRO A 72 0.58 15.50 3.54
CA PRO A 72 1.94 15.87 3.19
C PRO A 72 1.95 16.75 1.92
N SER A 73 2.90 17.68 1.85
CA SER A 73 3.09 18.56 0.69
C SER A 73 3.47 17.78 -0.56
N THR A 74 4.19 16.67 -0.39
CA THR A 74 4.53 15.71 -1.44
C THR A 74 3.79 14.40 -1.19
N LEU A 75 2.84 14.05 -2.05
CA LEU A 75 2.02 12.84 -1.90
C LEU A 75 2.71 11.56 -2.38
N ARG A 76 3.69 11.71 -3.29
CA ARG A 76 4.48 10.60 -3.83
C ARG A 76 5.84 10.52 -3.13
N PRO A 77 6.10 9.48 -2.33
CA PRO A 77 7.42 9.27 -1.74
C PRO A 77 8.46 9.02 -2.84
N ARG A 78 9.63 9.65 -2.73
CA ARG A 78 10.71 9.60 -3.75
C ARG A 78 11.56 8.32 -3.67
N ASN A 79 11.52 7.64 -2.53
CA ASN A 79 12.23 6.40 -2.25
C ASN A 79 11.51 5.17 -2.83
N LEU A 80 10.23 5.29 -3.23
CA LEU A 80 9.50 4.19 -3.87
C LEU A 80 9.68 4.17 -5.38
N LEU A 81 9.54 2.97 -5.96
CA LEU A 81 9.49 2.81 -7.41
C LEU A 81 8.26 3.51 -8.00
N THR A 82 8.40 3.98 -9.23
CA THR A 82 7.24 4.39 -10.03
C THR A 82 6.41 3.17 -10.43
N LYS A 83 5.12 3.36 -10.73
CA LYS A 83 4.23 2.30 -11.25
C LYS A 83 4.85 1.49 -12.40
N ALA A 84 5.55 2.15 -13.33
CA ALA A 84 6.20 1.49 -14.47
C ALA A 84 7.39 0.63 -14.04
N LYS A 85 8.27 1.16 -13.18
CA LYS A 85 9.42 0.41 -12.64
C LYS A 85 8.99 -0.78 -11.78
N ALA A 86 7.97 -0.59 -10.95
CA ALA A 86 7.39 -1.65 -10.13
C ALA A 86 6.77 -2.78 -10.96
N LEU A 87 6.12 -2.44 -12.09
CA LEU A 87 5.65 -3.42 -13.06
C LEU A 87 6.81 -4.20 -13.68
N LYS A 88 7.84 -3.50 -14.17
CA LYS A 88 9.02 -4.16 -14.76
C LYS A 88 9.65 -5.15 -13.78
N ARG A 89 9.92 -4.73 -12.55
CA ARG A 89 10.46 -5.59 -11.47
C ARG A 89 9.56 -6.80 -11.20
N SER A 90 8.24 -6.61 -11.14
CA SER A 90 7.30 -7.72 -10.92
C SER A 90 7.31 -8.73 -12.06
N VAL A 91 7.53 -8.31 -13.31
CA VAL A 91 7.61 -9.24 -14.44
C VAL A 91 8.92 -10.01 -14.40
N GLU A 92 10.02 -9.34 -14.06
CA GLU A 92 11.34 -9.96 -13.92
C GLU A 92 11.35 -11.03 -12.82
N MET A 93 10.83 -10.73 -11.63
CA MET A 93 10.73 -11.71 -10.54
C MET A 93 9.91 -12.95 -10.94
N GLN A 94 8.83 -12.78 -11.71
CA GLN A 94 7.99 -13.89 -12.19
C GLN A 94 8.66 -14.76 -13.27
N ARG A 95 9.75 -14.29 -13.89
CA ARG A 95 10.52 -15.09 -14.86
C ARG A 95 11.55 -15.99 -14.18
N HIS A 96 11.89 -15.69 -12.93
CA HIS A 96 12.87 -16.43 -12.14
C HIS A 96 12.23 -17.34 -11.08
N GLU A 97 10.90 -17.29 -10.93
CA GLU A 97 10.08 -18.27 -10.20
C GLU A 97 9.63 -19.39 -11.16
#